data_AF-A0A1H0VQ61-F1
#
_entry.id   AF-A0A1H0VQ61-F1
#
_cell.length_a   1.000
_cell.length_b   1.000
_cell.length_c   1.000
_cell.angle_alpha   90.00
_cell.angle_beta   90.00
_cell.angle_gamma   90.00
#
_symmetry.space_group_name_H-M   'P 1'
#
loop_
_entity.id
_entity.type
_entity.pdbx_description
1 polymer ?
#
loop_
_entity_poly.entity_id
_entity_poly.type
_entity_poly.pdbx_seq_one_letter_code
_entity_poly.pdbx_strand_id
1 'polypeptide(L)'
;MTIAHTAPDFRSEHDLLGDRDVPADAYWGVHTLRAVENFPITGQPLSSNMYLVRGLAAVKLAAARTNHELGLLDAERARAIEDACADVMNGKLSEQFVVDVIQGGAGTSSNMNANEVIANRALEILGRPKGDYARLHPNDHVNLSQSTNDVYPTAVKLGTIFAAREL
;
A
#
# COMPACT_ATOMS: atom_id res chain seq x y z
N MET A 1 -5.87 -38.87 5.80
CA MET A 1 -4.90 -37.76 5.60
C MET A 1 -5.54 -36.53 6.21
N THR A 2 -5.21 -36.22 7.46
CA THR A 2 -5.77 -35.06 8.16
C THR A 2 -4.97 -33.84 7.72
N ILE A 3 -5.60 -32.92 7.01
CA ILE A 3 -4.99 -31.64 6.65
C ILE A 3 -4.88 -30.86 7.97
N ALA A 4 -3.67 -30.79 8.53
CA ALA A 4 -3.41 -29.93 9.67
C ALA A 4 -3.60 -28.48 9.18
N HIS A 5 -4.67 -27.83 9.63
CA HIS A 5 -4.84 -26.39 9.46
C HIS A 5 -3.89 -25.74 10.47
N THR A 6 -2.67 -25.44 10.04
CA THR A 6 -1.73 -24.62 10.83
C THR A 6 -2.39 -23.26 11.03
N ALA A 7 -2.47 -22.80 12.28
CA ALA A 7 -2.93 -21.45 12.58
C ALA A 7 -2.15 -20.44 11.71
N PRO A 8 -2.79 -19.38 11.20
CA PRO A 8 -2.08 -18.38 10.41
C PRO A 8 -0.93 -17.80 11.25
N ASP A 9 0.27 -17.76 10.66
CA ASP A 9 1.41 -17.08 11.26
C ASP A 9 1.17 -15.56 11.23
N PHE A 10 1.61 -14.86 12.27
CA PHE A 10 1.48 -13.41 12.41
C PHE A 10 2.85 -12.75 12.59
N ARG A 11 2.96 -11.48 12.18
CA ARG A 11 4.05 -10.57 12.54
C ARG A 11 3.50 -9.43 13.37
N SER A 12 4.26 -9.01 14.39
CA SER A 12 3.89 -7.85 15.19
C SER A 12 4.33 -6.56 14.49
N GLU A 13 3.43 -5.59 14.38
CA GLU A 13 3.69 -4.25 13.87
C GLU A 13 3.23 -3.19 14.88
N HIS A 14 3.91 -2.04 14.89
CA HIS A 14 3.65 -0.95 15.82
C HIS A 14 3.26 0.31 15.06
N ASP A 15 2.20 0.99 15.52
CA ASP A 15 1.88 2.36 15.12
C ASP A 15 1.62 3.24 16.34
N LEU A 16 1.14 4.47 16.12
CA LEU A 16 0.85 5.43 17.19
C LEU A 16 -0.14 4.91 18.25
N LEU A 17 -0.99 3.94 17.90
CA LEU A 17 -1.99 3.37 18.80
C LEU A 17 -1.50 2.10 19.50
N GLY A 18 -0.25 1.71 19.28
CA GLY A 18 0.40 0.55 19.89
C GLY A 18 0.53 -0.65 18.95
N ASP A 19 0.87 -1.79 19.53
CA ASP A 19 1.18 -3.01 18.78
C ASP A 19 -0.08 -3.76 18.31
N ARG A 20 0.03 -4.40 17.14
CA ARG A 20 -0.98 -5.33 16.59
C ARG A 20 -0.31 -6.48 15.85
N ASP A 21 -1.01 -7.61 15.82
CA ASP A 21 -0.62 -8.77 15.04
C ASP A 21 -1.23 -8.70 13.64
N VAL A 22 -0.37 -8.65 12.62
CA VAL A 22 -0.73 -8.64 11.20
C VAL A 22 -0.41 -10.01 10.60
N PRO A 23 -1.26 -10.62 9.76
CA PRO A 23 -0.95 -11.90 9.10
C PRO A 23 0.41 -11.84 8.41
N ALA A 24 1.26 -12.85 8.60
CA ALA A 24 2.66 -12.83 8.16
C ALA A 24 2.81 -12.74 6.63
N ASP A 25 1.83 -13.25 5.88
CA ASP A 25 1.79 -13.24 4.43
C ASP A 25 1.20 -11.96 3.82
N ALA A 26 0.42 -11.19 4.58
CA ALA A 26 -0.20 -9.95 4.12
C ALA A 26 0.84 -8.89 3.74
N TYR A 27 0.66 -8.23 2.59
CA TYR A 27 1.52 -7.11 2.18
C TYR A 27 1.08 -5.79 2.82
N TRP A 28 -0.17 -5.66 3.23
CA TRP A 28 -0.63 -4.53 4.02
C TRP A 28 -0.19 -4.67 5.49
N GLY A 29 -0.20 -3.57 6.23
CA GLY A 29 0.33 -3.46 7.60
C GLY A 29 -0.71 -3.01 8.62
N VAL A 30 -0.23 -2.55 9.76
CA VAL A 30 -1.05 -2.19 10.93
C VAL A 30 -2.07 -1.07 10.63
N HIS A 31 -1.75 -0.09 9.79
CA HIS A 31 -2.72 0.97 9.48
C HIS A 31 -3.88 0.43 8.65
N THR A 32 -3.60 -0.47 7.71
CA THR A 32 -4.64 -1.15 6.93
C THR A 32 -5.47 -2.09 7.80
N LEU A 33 -4.83 -2.85 8.71
CA LEU A 33 -5.53 -3.70 9.67
C LEU A 33 -6.60 -2.91 10.43
N ARG A 34 -6.21 -1.78 11.01
CA ARG A 34 -7.12 -0.92 11.76
C ARG A 34 -8.22 -0.35 10.87
N ALA A 35 -7.92 -0.01 9.62
CA ALA A 35 -8.94 0.46 8.69
C ALA A 35 -9.98 -0.62 8.36
N VAL A 36 -9.55 -1.86 8.16
CA VAL A 36 -10.45 -3.01 7.95
C VAL A 36 -11.36 -3.22 9.16
N GLU A 37 -10.82 -3.10 10.38
CA GLU A 37 -11.60 -3.22 11.62
C GLU A 37 -12.56 -2.03 11.84
N ASN A 38 -12.16 -0.82 11.44
CA ASN A 38 -12.94 0.40 11.65
C ASN A 38 -14.08 0.59 10.64
N PHE A 39 -13.95 0.06 9.42
CA PHE A 39 -14.87 0.35 8.30
C PHE A 39 -15.48 -0.89 7.63
N PRO A 40 -16.14 -1.82 8.37
CA PRO A 40 -16.86 -2.94 7.76
C PRO A 40 -18.23 -2.50 7.23
N ILE A 41 -18.27 -1.66 6.18
CA ILE A 41 -19.50 -1.00 5.72
C ILE A 41 -20.22 -1.78 4.64
N THR A 42 -19.54 -2.10 3.54
CA THR A 42 -20.14 -2.71 2.34
C THR A 42 -19.61 -4.12 2.07
N GLY A 43 -18.41 -4.42 2.56
CA GLY A 43 -17.67 -5.63 2.19
C GLY A 43 -17.06 -5.57 0.79
N GLN A 44 -17.14 -4.43 0.09
CA GLN A 44 -16.47 -4.21 -1.19
C GLN A 44 -15.07 -3.62 -0.95
N PRO A 45 -14.00 -4.38 -1.19
CA PRO A 45 -12.64 -3.89 -0.98
C PRO A 45 -12.24 -2.89 -2.06
N LEU A 46 -11.20 -2.08 -1.78
CA LEU A 46 -10.61 -1.14 -2.72
C LEU A 46 -10.14 -1.82 -4.01
N SER A 47 -9.77 -3.09 -3.95
CA SER A 47 -9.43 -3.92 -5.11
C SER A 47 -10.58 -4.08 -6.13
N SER A 48 -11.84 -3.86 -5.73
CA SER A 48 -12.98 -3.80 -6.67
C SER A 48 -12.89 -2.62 -7.64
N ASN A 49 -12.09 -1.59 -7.32
CA ASN A 49 -11.80 -0.46 -8.18
C ASN A 49 -10.30 -0.39 -8.51
N MET A 50 -9.88 -1.23 -9.45
CA MET A 50 -8.48 -1.28 -9.89
C MET A 50 -7.98 0.03 -10.53
N TYR A 51 -8.86 0.90 -11.03
CA TYR A 51 -8.44 2.20 -11.55
C TYR A 51 -7.89 3.11 -10.46
N LEU A 52 -8.52 3.13 -9.28
CA LEU A 52 -8.04 3.89 -8.14
C LEU A 52 -6.75 3.31 -7.58
N VAL A 53 -6.63 1.98 -7.49
CA VAL A 53 -5.40 1.28 -7.07
C VAL A 53 -4.23 1.64 -8.01
N ARG A 54 -4.45 1.58 -9.33
CA ARG A 54 -3.48 2.02 -10.34
C ARG A 54 -3.12 3.50 -10.20
N GLY A 55 -4.11 4.35 -9.92
CA GLY A 55 -3.91 5.78 -9.67
C GLY A 55 -3.01 6.05 -8.47
N LEU A 56 -3.24 5.35 -7.35
CA LEU A 56 -2.40 5.44 -6.15
C LEU A 56 -0.97 5.02 -6.46
N ALA A 57 -0.77 3.85 -7.07
CA ALA A 57 0.56 3.36 -7.43
C ALA A 57 1.29 4.29 -8.40
N ALA A 58 0.59 4.89 -9.37
CA ALA A 58 1.17 5.86 -10.30
C ALA A 58 1.67 7.12 -9.57
N VAL A 59 0.93 7.62 -8.57
CA VAL A 59 1.37 8.76 -7.75
C VAL A 59 2.59 8.39 -6.92
N LYS A 60 2.61 7.21 -6.29
CA LYS A 60 3.76 6.72 -5.51
C LYS A 60 5.01 6.56 -6.36
N LEU A 61 4.87 6.02 -7.57
CA LEU A 61 5.96 5.93 -8.54
C LEU A 61 6.54 7.30 -8.89
N ALA A 62 5.67 8.26 -9.22
CA ALA A 62 6.10 9.62 -9.56
C ALA A 62 6.83 10.29 -8.39
N ALA A 63 6.32 10.14 -7.17
CA ALA A 63 6.94 10.70 -5.97
C ALA A 63 8.29 10.04 -5.66
N ALA A 64 8.40 8.71 -5.76
CA ALA A 64 9.65 8.00 -5.52
C ALA A 64 10.76 8.42 -6.50
N ARG A 65 10.44 8.52 -7.80
CA ARG A 65 11.37 9.01 -8.82
C ARG A 65 11.81 10.44 -8.55
N THR A 66 10.86 11.33 -8.26
CA THR A 66 11.15 12.74 -7.97
C THR A 66 12.02 12.89 -6.71
N ASN A 67 11.69 12.18 -5.63
CA ASN A 67 12.51 12.20 -4.41
C ASN A 67 13.92 11.66 -4.65
N HIS A 68 14.09 10.67 -5.54
CA HIS A 68 15.40 10.19 -5.94
C HIS A 68 16.20 11.23 -6.74
N GLU A 69 15.57 11.86 -7.74
CA GLU A 69 16.17 12.93 -8.54
C GLU A 69 16.62 14.13 -7.69
N LEU A 70 15.89 14.43 -6.62
CA LEU A 70 16.23 15.48 -5.65
C LEU A 70 17.23 15.03 -4.56
N GLY A 71 17.68 13.77 -4.58
CA GLY A 71 18.63 13.22 -3.60
C GLY A 71 18.05 12.97 -2.21
N LEU A 72 16.72 12.96 -2.06
CA LEU A 72 16.02 12.71 -0.79
C LEU A 72 15.78 11.22 -0.53
N LEU A 73 15.81 10.41 -1.59
CA LEU A 73 15.65 8.95 -1.53
C LEU A 73 16.83 8.27 -2.25
N ASP A 74 17.46 7.31 -1.59
CA ASP A 74 18.59 6.58 -2.18
C ASP A 74 18.16 5.69 -3.35
N ALA A 75 19.12 5.40 -4.24
CA ALA A 75 18.87 4.69 -5.48
C ALA A 75 18.33 3.27 -5.29
N GLU A 76 18.73 2.58 -4.22
CA GLU A 76 18.33 1.20 -3.95
C GLU A 76 16.85 1.14 -3.56
N ARG A 77 16.44 2.00 -2.60
CA ARG A 77 15.03 2.12 -2.20
C ARG A 77 14.16 2.66 -3.33
N ALA A 78 14.62 3.66 -4.06
CA ALA A 78 13.88 4.24 -5.17
C ALA A 78 13.55 3.20 -6.26
N ARG A 79 14.54 2.39 -6.65
CA ARG A 79 14.35 1.31 -7.64
C ARG A 79 13.38 0.24 -7.13
N ALA A 80 13.52 -0.20 -5.88
CA ALA A 80 12.62 -1.19 -5.31
C ALA A 80 11.17 -0.70 -5.21
N ILE A 81 10.96 0.58 -4.86
CA ILE A 81 9.64 1.20 -4.84
C ILE A 81 9.08 1.33 -6.26
N GLU A 82 9.90 1.69 -7.24
CA GLU A 82 9.51 1.76 -8.64
C GLU A 82 9.02 0.40 -9.17
N ASP A 83 9.78 -0.67 -8.93
CA ASP A 83 9.42 -2.03 -9.32
C ASP A 83 8.14 -2.51 -8.61
N ALA A 84 8.00 -2.20 -7.31
CA ALA A 84 6.79 -2.50 -6.54
C ALA A 84 5.56 -1.76 -7.08
N CYS A 85 5.70 -0.47 -7.45
CA CYS A 85 4.62 0.29 -8.06
C CYS A 85 4.23 -0.29 -9.42
N ALA A 86 5.22 -0.69 -10.24
CA ALA A 86 4.97 -1.35 -11.52
C ALA A 86 4.20 -2.66 -11.34
N ASP A 87 4.54 -3.48 -10.33
CA ASP A 87 3.80 -4.70 -10.01
C ASP A 87 2.32 -4.41 -9.67
N VAL A 88 2.06 -3.42 -8.82
CA VAL A 88 0.68 -3.02 -8.45
C VAL A 88 -0.09 -2.47 -9.65
N MET A 89 0.54 -1.61 -10.45
CA MET A 89 -0.11 -1.04 -11.65
C MET A 89 -0.49 -2.12 -12.68
N ASN A 90 0.34 -3.18 -12.78
CA ASN A 90 0.10 -4.35 -13.60
C ASN A 90 -0.89 -5.35 -12.98
N GLY A 91 -1.50 -5.02 -11.83
CA GLY A 91 -2.55 -5.80 -11.20
C GLY A 91 -2.06 -6.95 -10.31
N LYS A 92 -0.75 -7.06 -10.05
CA LYS A 92 -0.25 -7.96 -9.01
C LYS A 92 -0.65 -7.42 -7.64
N LEU A 93 -0.84 -8.32 -6.67
CA LEU A 93 -1.18 -7.97 -5.28
C LEU A 93 -2.51 -7.21 -5.15
N SER A 94 -3.41 -7.31 -6.13
CA SER A 94 -4.69 -6.61 -6.10
C SER A 94 -5.51 -7.02 -4.88
N GLU A 95 -5.40 -8.28 -4.45
CA GLU A 95 -6.05 -8.82 -3.26
C GLU A 95 -5.54 -8.21 -1.94
N GLN A 96 -4.44 -7.47 -1.97
CA GLN A 96 -3.86 -6.79 -0.80
C GLN A 96 -4.45 -5.40 -0.55
N PHE A 97 -5.32 -4.91 -1.45
CA PHE A 97 -6.04 -3.64 -1.29
C PHE A 97 -7.41 -3.90 -0.66
N VAL A 98 -7.40 -4.16 0.65
CA VAL A 98 -8.51 -4.77 1.40
C VAL A 98 -9.43 -3.77 2.10
N VAL A 99 -9.05 -2.49 2.21
CA VAL A 99 -9.90 -1.48 2.86
C VAL A 99 -11.21 -1.31 2.09
N ASP A 100 -12.33 -1.16 2.80
CA ASP A 100 -13.64 -0.90 2.19
C ASP A 100 -13.61 0.41 1.37
N VAL A 101 -14.30 0.38 0.22
CA VAL A 101 -14.46 1.57 -0.63
C VAL A 101 -15.20 2.70 0.07
N ILE A 102 -16.08 2.38 1.02
CA ILE A 102 -16.70 3.35 1.93
C ILE A 102 -15.93 3.36 3.24
N GLN A 103 -15.01 4.31 3.36
CA GLN A 103 -14.16 4.52 4.53
C GLN A 103 -14.23 5.96 5.06
N GLY A 104 -13.99 6.13 6.35
CA GLY A 104 -13.73 7.45 6.94
C GLY A 104 -12.34 7.98 6.61
N GLY A 105 -12.01 9.19 7.10
CA GLY A 105 -10.63 9.70 7.06
C GLY A 105 -10.15 10.24 5.70
N ALA A 106 -11.07 10.60 4.80
CA ALA A 106 -10.80 11.32 3.54
C ALA A 106 -9.75 10.63 2.63
N GLY A 107 -9.71 9.30 2.63
CA GLY A 107 -8.78 8.51 1.81
C GLY A 107 -7.46 8.14 2.50
N THR A 108 -7.30 8.45 3.78
CA THR A 108 -6.07 8.13 4.53
C THR A 108 -5.83 6.63 4.57
N SER A 109 -6.88 5.82 4.75
CA SER A 109 -6.74 4.36 4.77
C SER A 109 -6.38 3.81 3.39
N SER A 110 -6.93 4.35 2.29
CA SER A 110 -6.50 4.00 0.93
C SER A 110 -5.03 4.37 0.67
N ASN A 111 -4.60 5.56 1.10
CA ASN A 111 -3.20 5.99 0.95
C ASN A 111 -2.26 5.09 1.76
N MET A 112 -2.60 4.78 3.02
CA MET A 112 -1.80 3.89 3.86
C MET A 112 -1.79 2.45 3.37
N ASN A 113 -2.90 1.93 2.85
CA ASN A 113 -2.93 0.60 2.24
C ASN A 113 -1.96 0.53 1.06
N ALA A 114 -1.93 1.56 0.20
CA ALA A 114 -0.94 1.63 -0.87
C ALA A 114 0.50 1.73 -0.33
N ASN A 115 0.74 2.59 0.67
CA ASN A 115 2.07 2.76 1.27
C ASN A 115 2.62 1.43 1.82
N GLU A 116 1.81 0.70 2.60
CA GLU A 116 2.22 -0.54 3.25
C GLU A 116 2.44 -1.66 2.22
N VAL A 117 1.52 -1.84 1.26
CA VAL A 117 1.65 -2.86 0.21
C VAL A 117 2.89 -2.61 -0.64
N ILE A 118 3.11 -1.38 -1.08
CA ILE A 118 4.29 -1.01 -1.88
C ILE A 118 5.56 -1.16 -1.05
N ALA A 119 5.57 -0.77 0.23
CA ALA A 119 6.73 -0.93 1.10
C ALA A 119 7.13 -2.39 1.27
N ASN A 120 6.17 -3.26 1.59
CA ASN A 120 6.45 -4.69 1.78
C ASN A 120 6.81 -5.40 0.48
N ARG A 121 6.23 -4.99 -0.65
CA ARG A 121 6.64 -5.51 -1.96
C ARG A 121 8.07 -5.06 -2.31
N ALA A 122 8.42 -3.81 -2.04
CA ALA A 122 9.78 -3.31 -2.22
C ALA A 122 10.79 -4.02 -1.31
N LEU A 123 10.43 -4.30 -0.05
CA LEU A 123 11.24 -5.11 0.87
C LEU A 123 11.50 -6.51 0.31
N GLU A 124 10.47 -7.18 -0.19
CA GLU A 124 10.62 -8.51 -0.80
C GLU A 124 11.55 -8.49 -2.02
N ILE A 125 11.43 -7.47 -2.88
CA ILE A 125 12.35 -7.25 -4.02
C ILE A 125 13.81 -7.08 -3.55
N LEU A 126 14.01 -6.44 -2.40
CA LEU A 126 15.32 -6.29 -1.75
C LEU A 126 15.77 -7.54 -0.96
N GLY A 127 15.02 -8.65 -1.02
CA GLY A 127 15.30 -9.87 -0.26
C GLY A 127 15.17 -9.69 1.25
N ARG A 128 14.29 -8.78 1.69
CA ARG A 128 13.99 -8.50 3.10
C ARG A 128 12.61 -9.05 3.50
N PRO A 129 12.41 -9.41 4.77
CA PRO A 129 11.10 -9.84 5.26
C PRO A 129 10.12 -8.67 5.28
N LYS A 130 8.82 -8.99 5.16
CA LYS A 130 7.73 -8.02 5.36
C LYS A 130 7.80 -7.47 6.79
N GLY A 131 7.54 -6.18 6.95
CA GLY A 131 7.64 -5.49 8.24
C GLY A 131 9.05 -5.03 8.64
N ASP A 132 10.09 -5.26 7.82
CA ASP A 132 11.43 -4.64 8.03
C ASP A 132 11.43 -3.15 7.69
N TYR A 133 10.59 -2.38 8.39
CA TYR A 133 10.38 -0.96 8.14
C TYR A 133 11.55 -0.07 8.57
N ALA A 134 12.50 -0.60 9.34
CA ALA A 134 13.79 0.03 9.55
C ALA A 134 14.58 0.15 8.24
N ARG A 135 14.42 -0.83 7.34
CA ARG A 135 15.04 -0.78 6.01
C ARG A 135 14.23 0.07 5.04
N LEU A 136 12.92 -0.13 4.93
CA LEU A 136 12.05 0.61 4.01
C LEU A 136 10.67 0.82 4.64
N HIS A 137 10.40 2.06 5.03
CA HIS A 137 9.24 2.46 5.82
C HIS A 137 8.08 3.00 4.93
N PRO A 138 6.81 2.62 5.20
CA PRO A 138 5.64 3.10 4.46
C PRO A 138 5.52 4.64 4.48
N ASN A 139 5.71 5.28 5.64
CA ASN A 139 5.64 6.74 5.75
C ASN A 139 6.92 7.44 5.27
N ASP A 140 8.07 7.12 5.86
CA ASP A 140 9.32 7.86 5.62
C ASP A 140 9.93 7.67 4.23
N HIS A 141 9.57 6.61 3.50
CA HIS A 141 10.12 6.33 2.18
C HIS A 141 9.05 6.31 1.09
N VAL A 142 7.98 5.50 1.23
CA VAL A 142 6.94 5.40 0.18
C VAL A 142 6.05 6.65 0.14
N ASN A 143 5.75 7.23 1.31
CA ASN A 143 4.99 8.48 1.45
C ASN A 143 5.88 9.72 1.61
N LEU A 144 7.19 9.62 1.30
CA LEU A 144 8.11 10.74 1.41
C LEU A 144 7.62 11.92 0.56
N SER A 145 7.64 13.13 1.16
CA SER A 145 7.21 14.40 0.53
C SER A 145 5.73 14.46 0.12
N GLN A 146 4.88 13.63 0.71
CA GLN A 146 3.46 13.52 0.35
C GLN A 146 2.55 13.57 1.58
N SER A 147 1.27 13.86 1.34
CA SER A 147 0.19 13.68 2.31
C SER A 147 -0.98 12.92 1.66
N THR A 148 -1.97 12.52 2.46
CA THR A 148 -3.22 12.00 1.88
C THR A 148 -3.93 13.08 1.05
N ASN A 149 -3.85 14.34 1.46
CA ASN A 149 -4.66 15.43 0.92
C ASN A 149 -4.26 15.88 -0.48
N ASP A 150 -3.05 15.51 -0.94
CA ASP A 150 -2.57 15.70 -2.30
C ASP A 150 -2.56 14.37 -3.07
N VAL A 151 -2.10 13.27 -2.45
CA VAL A 151 -2.02 11.95 -3.11
C VAL A 151 -3.39 11.42 -3.49
N TYR A 152 -4.32 11.34 -2.53
CA TYR A 152 -5.60 10.70 -2.75
C TYR A 152 -6.46 11.40 -3.82
N PRO A 153 -6.67 12.73 -3.79
CA PRO A 153 -7.43 13.39 -4.86
C PRO A 153 -6.71 13.34 -6.21
N THR A 154 -5.38 13.29 -6.25
CA THR A 154 -4.64 13.09 -7.51
C THR A 154 -4.86 11.69 -8.07
N ALA A 155 -4.78 10.66 -7.22
CA ALA A 155 -5.05 9.28 -7.59
C ALA A 155 -6.50 9.08 -8.07
N VAL A 156 -7.48 9.74 -7.44
CA VAL A 156 -8.88 9.73 -7.89
C VAL A 156 -9.01 10.33 -9.29
N LYS A 157 -8.38 11.49 -9.55
CA LYS A 157 -8.39 12.10 -10.90
C LYS A 157 -7.77 11.18 -11.95
N LEU A 158 -6.62 10.56 -11.64
CA LEU A 158 -5.98 9.60 -12.54
C LEU A 158 -6.86 8.37 -12.77
N GLY A 159 -7.42 7.78 -11.72
CA GLY A 159 -8.33 6.64 -11.80
C GLY A 159 -9.55 6.93 -12.68
N THR A 160 -10.16 8.12 -12.53
CA THR A 160 -11.27 8.57 -13.39
C THR A 160 -10.83 8.70 -14.85
N ILE A 161 -9.64 9.25 -15.12
CA ILE A 161 -9.09 9.34 -16.48
C ILE A 161 -8.84 7.95 -17.08
N PHE A 162 -8.31 7.01 -16.29
CA PHE A 162 -8.10 5.63 -16.74
C PHE A 162 -9.42 4.95 -17.09
N ALA A 163 -10.42 5.04 -16.22
CA ALA A 163 -11.74 4.47 -16.45
C ALA A 163 -12.43 5.09 -17.68
N ALA A 164 -12.36 6.41 -17.83
CA ALA A 164 -13.01 7.12 -18.94
C ALA A 164 -12.41 6.79 -20.32
N ARG A 165 -11.15 6.35 -20.38
CA ARG A 165 -10.50 5.93 -21.63
C ARG A 165 -10.92 4.53 -22.09
N GLU A 166 -11.57 3.74 -21.23
CA GLU A 166 -12.10 2.41 -21.57
C GLU A 166 -13.58 2.42 -21.97
N LEU A 167 -14.23 3.59 -21.90
CA LEU A 167 -15.61 3.82 -22.39
C LEU A 167 -15.61 4.11 -23.90
#